data_AF-A0A963HEZ7-F1
#
_entry.id   AF-A0A963HEZ7-F1
#
_cell.length_a   1.000
_cell.length_b   1.000
_cell.length_c   1.000
_cell.angle_alpha   90.00
_cell.angle_beta   90.00
_cell.angle_gamma   90.00
#
_symmetry.space_group_name_H-M   'P 1'
#
loop_
_entity.id
_entity.type
_entity.pdbx_description
1 polymer ?
#
loop_
_entity_poly.entity_id
_entity_poly.type
_entity_poly.pdbx_seq_one_letter_code
_entity_poly.pdbx_strand_id
1 'polypeptide(L)'
;MSAPTAATPNPVGHDSRGPDSTDLVLAGPILRRVEARRVVLWLASTRPLRARIVLHPDGGGEIRPAGAADAAGRAQCRSLRAGDHLHYLLLDFALAAELPASRWIGYALELAPADDEAAPWLGWQDWAPDLCYPGRTLPGFVFAPRVAALLHGSCRKPHHDGGDGLVRVDRLLAELIARGATDAEPVPGPDGLPGWPSALVLT
;
A
#
# COMPACT_ATOMS: atom_id res chain seq x y z
N MET A 1 -4.56 -52.16 -35.21
CA MET A 1 -3.67 -50.99 -35.07
C MET A 1 -4.55 -49.77 -34.91
N SER A 2 -4.87 -49.43 -33.67
CA SER A 2 -5.80 -48.34 -33.33
C SER A 2 -5.00 -47.19 -32.77
N ALA A 3 -5.08 -46.03 -33.43
CA ALA A 3 -4.43 -44.80 -32.98
C ALA A 3 -5.20 -44.20 -31.79
N PRO A 4 -4.52 -43.60 -30.79
CA PRO A 4 -5.18 -42.97 -29.65
C PRO A 4 -5.66 -41.56 -29.99
N THR A 5 -6.88 -41.25 -29.57
CA THR A 5 -7.52 -39.93 -29.64
C THR A 5 -6.79 -38.94 -28.73
N ALA A 6 -6.31 -37.83 -29.30
CA ALA A 6 -5.73 -36.73 -28.56
C ALA A 6 -6.80 -35.98 -27.76
N ALA A 7 -6.61 -35.90 -26.44
CA ALA A 7 -7.43 -35.09 -25.54
C ALA A 7 -7.08 -33.61 -25.71
N THR A 8 -8.06 -32.80 -26.08
CA THR A 8 -7.98 -31.33 -26.06
C THR A 8 -7.88 -30.85 -24.60
N PRO A 9 -6.96 -29.93 -24.26
CA PRO A 9 -6.91 -29.37 -22.92
C PRO A 9 -8.13 -28.46 -22.68
N ASN A 10 -8.79 -28.67 -21.54
CA ASN A 10 -9.87 -27.81 -21.05
C ASN A 10 -9.37 -26.35 -20.89
N PRO A 11 -10.20 -25.35 -21.22
CA PRO A 11 -9.86 -23.95 -20.95
C PRO A 11 -9.72 -23.73 -19.44
N VAL A 12 -8.68 -22.97 -19.09
CA VAL A 12 -8.39 -22.50 -17.73
C VAL A 12 -9.64 -21.82 -17.17
N GLY A 13 -10.17 -22.40 -16.09
CA GLY A 13 -11.35 -21.91 -15.40
C GLY A 13 -11.16 -20.46 -14.97
N HIS A 14 -12.01 -19.60 -15.52
CA HIS A 14 -12.23 -18.24 -15.05
C HIS A 14 -12.90 -18.29 -13.68
N ASP A 15 -12.29 -17.56 -12.75
CA ASP A 15 -12.89 -16.85 -11.62
C ASP A 15 -14.08 -17.51 -10.90
N SER A 16 -13.80 -18.11 -9.74
CA SER A 16 -14.81 -18.39 -8.71
C SER A 16 -14.48 -17.59 -7.45
N ARG A 17 -14.51 -16.25 -7.55
CA ARG A 17 -14.56 -15.34 -6.41
C ARG A 17 -16.02 -15.10 -6.04
N GLY A 18 -16.36 -15.29 -4.76
CA GLY A 18 -17.67 -14.88 -4.24
C GLY A 18 -17.85 -13.37 -4.39
N PRO A 19 -19.09 -12.88 -4.53
CA PRO A 19 -19.35 -11.45 -4.59
C PRO A 19 -19.04 -10.80 -3.24
N ASP A 20 -18.64 -9.52 -3.26
CA ASP A 20 -18.83 -8.51 -2.19
C ASP A 20 -17.61 -7.96 -1.40
N SER A 21 -16.37 -8.49 -1.46
CA SER A 21 -15.23 -7.88 -0.73
C SER A 21 -14.41 -6.87 -1.54
N THR A 22 -14.22 -7.13 -2.84
CA THR A 22 -13.43 -6.27 -3.74
C THR A 22 -14.14 -4.98 -4.14
N ASP A 23 -15.46 -4.89 -3.92
CA ASP A 23 -16.27 -3.73 -4.27
C ASP A 23 -16.23 -2.63 -3.19
N LEU A 24 -15.61 -2.90 -2.05
CA LEU A 24 -15.55 -1.93 -0.96
C LEU A 24 -14.51 -0.83 -1.23
N VAL A 25 -13.33 -1.20 -1.72
CA VAL A 25 -12.20 -0.30 -1.95
C VAL A 25 -11.97 -0.15 -3.45
N LEU A 26 -12.18 1.06 -3.94
CA LEU A 26 -12.02 1.42 -5.36
C LEU A 26 -10.56 1.71 -5.70
N ALA A 27 -9.81 2.31 -4.76
CA ALA A 27 -8.39 2.61 -4.93
C ALA A 27 -7.68 2.79 -3.59
N GLY A 28 -6.39 2.47 -3.57
CA GLY A 28 -5.51 2.63 -2.42
C GLY A 28 -5.15 1.29 -1.75
N PRO A 29 -4.48 1.36 -0.58
CA PRO A 29 -4.16 2.56 0.16
C PRO A 29 -2.93 3.28 -0.42
N ILE A 30 -3.01 4.60 -0.54
CA ILE A 30 -1.92 5.44 -1.02
C ILE A 30 -1.26 6.11 0.19
N LEU A 31 0.02 5.85 0.39
CA LEU A 31 0.83 6.52 1.40
C LEU A 31 1.02 8.00 1.03
N ARG A 32 0.42 8.88 1.81
CA ARG A 32 0.37 10.32 1.53
C ARG A 32 1.39 11.14 2.32
N ARG A 33 1.67 10.72 3.54
CA ARG A 33 2.63 11.39 4.44
C ARG A 33 3.13 10.40 5.48
N VAL A 34 4.42 10.45 5.76
CA VAL A 34 5.05 9.71 6.85
C VAL A 34 5.95 10.66 7.62
N GLU A 35 5.80 10.66 8.94
CA GLU A 35 6.65 11.34 9.90
C GLU A 35 6.94 10.37 11.05
N ALA A 36 7.91 10.71 11.90
CA ALA A 36 8.30 9.84 13.01
C ALA A 36 7.10 9.37 13.85
N ARG A 37 6.08 10.21 14.07
CA ARG A 37 4.91 9.87 14.90
C ARG A 37 3.58 9.98 14.16
N ARG A 38 3.59 9.94 12.83
CA ARG A 38 2.37 10.15 12.04
C ARG A 38 2.42 9.43 10.71
N VAL A 39 1.33 8.72 10.39
CA VAL A 39 1.14 8.09 9.09
C VAL A 39 -0.20 8.55 8.52
N VAL A 40 -0.18 8.99 7.26
CA VAL A 40 -1.37 9.43 6.55
C VAL A 40 -1.53 8.60 5.27
N LEU A 41 -2.70 7.99 5.12
CA LEU A 41 -3.09 7.18 3.98
C LEU A 41 -4.34 7.77 3.32
N TRP A 42 -4.45 7.61 2.00
CA TRP A 42 -5.66 7.88 1.23
C TRP A 42 -6.25 6.59 0.68
N LEU A 43 -7.57 6.47 0.73
CA LEU A 43 -8.32 5.42 0.05
C LEU A 43 -9.53 6.02 -0.66
N ALA A 44 -10.00 5.36 -1.71
CA ALA A 44 -11.32 5.58 -2.28
C ALA A 44 -12.17 4.33 -2.06
N SER A 45 -13.43 4.49 -1.67
CA SER A 45 -14.36 3.40 -1.38
C SER A 45 -15.74 3.68 -1.93
N THR A 46 -16.57 2.63 -2.02
CA THR A 46 -17.96 2.75 -2.48
C THR A 46 -18.92 3.29 -1.42
N ARG A 47 -18.51 3.27 -0.15
CA ARG A 47 -19.31 3.73 1.00
C ARG A 47 -18.40 4.26 2.11
N PRO A 48 -18.89 4.99 3.12
CA PRO A 48 -18.05 5.48 4.20
C PRO A 48 -17.55 4.30 5.06
N LEU A 49 -16.25 4.30 5.40
CA LEU A 49 -15.62 3.24 6.21
C LEU A 49 -14.98 3.82 7.47
N ARG A 50 -14.85 2.97 8.49
CA ARG A 50 -13.94 3.13 9.63
C ARG A 50 -12.71 2.26 9.41
N ALA A 51 -11.58 2.69 9.94
CA ALA A 51 -10.30 2.04 9.74
C ALA A 51 -9.52 1.91 11.05
N ARG A 52 -8.75 0.84 11.18
CA ARG A 52 -7.75 0.67 12.22
C ARG A 52 -6.48 0.09 11.62
N ILE A 53 -5.34 0.44 12.21
CA ILE A 53 -4.03 0.05 11.70
C ILE A 53 -3.13 -0.43 12.83
N VAL A 54 -2.32 -1.44 12.54
CA VAL A 54 -1.16 -1.84 13.35
C VAL A 54 0.05 -1.84 12.44
N LEU A 55 1.15 -1.25 12.91
CA LEU A 55 2.41 -1.21 12.20
C LEU A 55 3.39 -2.22 12.81
N HIS A 56 4.12 -2.92 11.94
CA HIS A 56 5.09 -3.96 12.27
C HIS A 56 6.44 -3.59 11.64
N PRO A 57 7.26 -2.76 12.32
CA PRO A 57 8.61 -2.47 11.86
C PRO A 57 9.51 -3.71 11.95
N ASP A 58 10.36 -3.91 10.96
CA ASP A 58 11.36 -4.99 10.97
C ASP A 58 12.31 -4.82 12.18
N GLY A 59 12.53 -5.92 12.93
CA GLY A 59 13.38 -5.93 14.11
C GLY A 59 12.89 -5.06 15.28
N GLY A 60 11.61 -4.66 15.29
CA GLY A 60 10.98 -3.85 16.34
C GLY A 60 9.70 -4.46 16.90
N GLY A 61 9.12 -3.80 17.89
CA GLY A 61 7.78 -4.13 18.41
C GLY A 61 6.67 -3.48 17.58
N GLU A 62 5.43 -3.95 17.78
CA GLU A 62 4.24 -3.35 17.16
C GLU A 62 4.09 -1.88 17.56
N ILE A 63 3.73 -1.04 16.58
CA ILE A 63 3.38 0.37 16.80
C ILE A 63 1.91 0.55 16.47
N ARG A 64 1.17 1.14 17.40
CA ARG A 64 -0.26 1.42 17.28
C ARG A 64 -0.52 2.93 17.30
N PRO A 65 -1.68 3.37 16.78
CA PRO A 65 -2.16 4.72 16.99
C PRO A 65 -2.21 5.07 18.50
N ALA A 66 -1.87 6.30 18.85
CA ALA A 66 -1.80 6.79 20.25
C ALA A 66 -3.18 6.95 20.92
N GLY A 67 -4.26 6.92 20.13
CA GLY A 67 -5.63 7.10 20.59
C GLY A 67 -6.61 7.01 19.43
N ALA A 68 -7.82 7.56 19.59
CA ALA A 68 -8.87 7.60 18.56
C ALA A 68 -8.86 8.87 17.69
N ALA A 69 -7.96 9.83 18.00
CA ALA A 69 -7.85 11.11 17.29
C ALA A 69 -6.51 11.25 16.53
N ASP A 70 -6.51 12.11 15.50
CA ASP A 70 -5.32 12.53 14.76
C ASP A 70 -4.45 13.49 15.60
N ALA A 71 -3.31 13.92 15.04
CA ALA A 71 -2.38 14.83 15.72
C ALA A 71 -2.96 16.23 16.02
N ALA A 72 -4.11 16.58 15.44
CA ALA A 72 -4.82 17.84 15.66
C ALA A 72 -6.13 17.65 16.45
N GLY A 73 -6.36 16.48 17.06
CA GLY A 73 -7.55 16.19 17.86
C GLY A 73 -8.82 15.91 17.04
N ARG A 74 -8.71 15.63 15.75
CA ARG A 74 -9.85 15.26 14.88
C ARG A 74 -9.99 13.74 14.76
N ALA A 75 -11.07 13.25 14.17
CA ALA A 75 -11.21 11.82 13.87
C ALA A 75 -10.08 11.34 12.94
N GLN A 76 -9.52 10.16 13.25
CA GLN A 76 -8.45 9.54 12.46
C GLN A 76 -8.93 9.11 11.08
N CYS A 77 -10.19 8.70 10.94
CA CYS A 77 -10.80 8.42 9.64
C CYS A 77 -11.75 9.56 9.28
N ARG A 78 -11.47 10.24 8.16
CA ARG A 78 -12.36 11.26 7.60
C ARG A 78 -12.84 10.80 6.23
N SER A 79 -14.15 10.79 6.04
CA SER A 79 -14.77 10.43 4.76
C SER A 79 -15.37 11.67 4.11
N LEU A 80 -15.06 11.87 2.82
CA LEU A 80 -15.67 12.87 1.96
C LEU A 80 -16.46 12.15 0.88
N ARG A 81 -17.78 12.32 0.87
CA ARG A 81 -18.64 11.81 -0.21
C ARG A 81 -18.43 12.64 -1.46
N ALA A 82 -18.04 12.00 -2.55
CA ALA A 82 -17.87 12.60 -3.88
C ALA A 82 -18.87 12.05 -4.91
N GLY A 83 -19.64 11.02 -4.55
CA GLY A 83 -20.73 10.47 -5.34
C GLY A 83 -21.57 9.48 -4.50
N ASP A 84 -22.54 8.82 -5.12
CA ASP A 84 -23.38 7.83 -4.42
C ASP A 84 -22.59 6.58 -4.02
N HIS A 85 -21.61 6.21 -4.86
CA HIS A 85 -20.72 5.08 -4.64
C HIS A 85 -19.26 5.51 -4.66
N LEU A 86 -18.97 6.73 -4.22
CA LEU A 86 -17.61 7.25 -4.18
C LEU A 86 -17.38 8.10 -2.94
N HIS A 87 -16.51 7.59 -2.08
CA HIS A 87 -16.05 8.24 -0.88
C HIS A 87 -14.53 8.29 -0.89
N TYR A 88 -13.96 9.46 -0.62
CA TYR A 88 -12.54 9.60 -0.33
C TYR A 88 -12.32 9.53 1.16
N LEU A 89 -11.43 8.62 1.58
CA LEU A 89 -11.04 8.46 2.96
C LEU A 89 -9.63 9.01 3.16
N LEU A 90 -9.50 9.90 4.13
CA LEU A 90 -8.22 10.25 4.70
C LEU A 90 -8.08 9.56 6.06
N LEU A 91 -7.11 8.66 6.14
CA LEU A 91 -6.69 8.04 7.38
C LEU A 91 -5.46 8.78 7.91
N ASP A 92 -5.56 9.38 9.10
CA ASP A 92 -4.53 10.23 9.70
C ASP A 92 -4.25 9.75 11.12
N PHE A 93 -3.23 8.90 11.26
CA PHE A 93 -2.90 8.22 12.51
C PHE A 93 -1.74 8.91 13.20
N ALA A 94 -1.98 9.44 14.40
CA ALA A 94 -0.91 9.80 15.34
C ALA A 94 -0.44 8.54 16.08
N LEU A 95 0.87 8.31 16.17
CA LEU A 95 1.45 7.06 16.67
C LEU A 95 1.90 7.15 18.13
N ALA A 96 1.77 6.04 18.85
CA ALA A 96 2.20 5.92 20.25
C ALA A 96 3.72 5.86 20.43
N ALA A 97 4.44 5.43 19.40
CA ALA A 97 5.91 5.37 19.36
C ALA A 97 6.44 5.97 18.05
N GLU A 98 7.72 6.31 18.04
CA GLU A 98 8.38 6.78 16.82
C GLU A 98 8.64 5.62 15.85
N LEU A 99 8.43 5.88 14.56
CA LEU A 99 8.81 4.98 13.49
C LEU A 99 10.33 4.91 13.40
N PRO A 100 10.92 3.71 13.38
CA PRO A 100 12.33 3.58 13.10
C PRO A 100 12.62 3.99 11.65
N ALA A 101 13.67 4.79 11.48
CA ALA A 101 14.13 5.20 10.15
C ALA A 101 14.80 4.04 9.40
N SER A 102 14.79 4.13 8.07
CA SER A 102 15.55 3.27 7.16
C SER A 102 15.36 1.78 7.45
N ARG A 103 14.10 1.36 7.54
CA ARG A 103 13.71 -0.05 7.55
C ARG A 103 12.29 -0.23 7.04
N TRP A 104 11.98 -1.47 6.68
CA TRP A 104 10.62 -1.83 6.31
C TRP A 104 9.67 -1.71 7.52
N ILE A 105 8.52 -1.09 7.28
CA ILE A 105 7.42 -0.96 8.21
C ILE A 105 6.22 -1.62 7.55
N GLY A 106 5.98 -2.88 7.92
CA GLY A 106 4.77 -3.59 7.54
C GLY A 106 3.55 -2.96 8.20
N TYR A 107 2.37 -3.11 7.61
CA TYR A 107 1.12 -2.72 8.24
C TYR A 107 0.02 -3.76 8.03
N ALA A 108 -0.84 -3.87 9.04
CA ALA A 108 -2.13 -4.52 8.94
C ALA A 108 -3.21 -3.43 9.00
N LEU A 109 -3.82 -3.15 7.85
CA LEU A 109 -4.93 -2.21 7.73
C LEU A 109 -6.24 -2.99 7.66
N GLU A 110 -7.15 -2.70 8.58
CA GLU A 110 -8.48 -3.29 8.63
C GLU A 110 -9.54 -2.21 8.42
N LEU A 111 -10.58 -2.55 7.65
CA LEU A 111 -11.67 -1.66 7.27
C LEU A 111 -13.01 -2.26 7.67
N ALA A 112 -13.97 -1.43 8.03
CA ALA A 112 -15.36 -1.83 8.20
C ALA A 112 -16.27 -0.69 7.75
N PRO A 113 -17.51 -0.96 7.31
CA PRO A 113 -18.51 0.07 7.09
C PRO A 113 -18.64 1.00 8.31
N ALA A 114 -18.73 2.31 8.07
CA ALA A 114 -18.93 3.29 9.14
C ALA A 114 -20.41 3.45 9.52
N ASP A 115 -21.31 3.05 8.63
CA ASP A 115 -22.77 3.12 8.78
C ASP A 115 -23.37 1.84 9.37
N ASP A 116 -22.55 0.82 9.64
CA ASP A 116 -22.92 -0.41 10.33
C ASP A 116 -21.84 -0.77 11.37
N GLU A 117 -22.14 -0.51 12.65
CA GLU A 117 -21.20 -0.79 13.73
C GLU A 117 -21.03 -2.29 14.04
N ALA A 118 -22.00 -3.13 13.65
CA ALA A 118 -21.95 -4.57 13.84
C ALA A 118 -21.21 -5.30 12.71
N ALA A 119 -20.98 -4.62 11.58
CA ALA A 119 -20.26 -5.17 10.46
C ALA A 119 -18.84 -5.63 10.87
N PRO A 120 -18.40 -6.81 10.39
CA PRO A 120 -17.09 -7.34 10.71
C PRO A 120 -15.97 -6.46 10.12
N TRP A 121 -14.81 -6.51 10.76
CA TRP A 121 -13.59 -5.92 10.22
C TRP A 121 -13.04 -6.81 9.12
N LEU A 122 -12.71 -6.20 7.99
CA LEU A 122 -12.12 -6.83 6.82
C LEU A 122 -10.63 -6.51 6.77
N GLY A 123 -9.78 -7.55 6.70
CA GLY A 123 -8.34 -7.41 6.64
C GLY A 123 -7.87 -7.02 5.24
N TRP A 124 -6.68 -6.41 5.14
CA TRP A 124 -6.07 -6.08 3.84
C TRP A 124 -5.91 -7.28 2.92
N GLN A 125 -5.77 -8.48 3.47
CA GLN A 125 -5.69 -9.73 2.72
C GLN A 125 -6.96 -10.00 1.90
N ASP A 126 -8.12 -9.51 2.37
CA ASP A 126 -9.41 -9.81 1.76
C ASP A 126 -9.83 -8.76 0.72
N TRP A 127 -9.36 -7.52 0.85
CA TRP A 127 -9.71 -6.41 -0.07
C TRP A 127 -8.55 -5.94 -0.96
N ALA A 128 -7.29 -6.24 -0.60
CA ALA A 128 -6.10 -5.95 -1.41
C ALA A 128 -4.99 -7.01 -1.21
N PRO A 129 -5.25 -8.29 -1.58
CA PRO A 129 -4.26 -9.36 -1.43
C PRO A 129 -2.95 -9.10 -2.20
N ASP A 130 -3.03 -8.35 -3.30
CA ASP A 130 -1.90 -8.10 -4.20
C ASP A 130 -0.97 -6.95 -3.75
N LEU A 131 -1.17 -6.42 -2.54
CA LEU A 131 -0.42 -5.26 -2.03
C LEU A 131 0.99 -5.60 -1.50
N CYS A 132 1.25 -6.89 -1.26
CA CYS A 132 2.54 -7.36 -0.77
C CYS A 132 3.56 -7.51 -1.89
N TYR A 133 4.73 -6.87 -1.73
CA TYR A 133 5.89 -7.19 -2.56
C TYR A 133 6.36 -8.64 -2.33
N PRO A 134 6.94 -9.30 -3.35
CA PRO A 134 7.50 -10.64 -3.21
C PRO A 134 8.49 -10.74 -2.05
N GLY A 135 8.37 -11.81 -1.24
CA GLY A 135 9.22 -12.03 -0.06
C GLY A 135 8.78 -11.28 1.20
N ARG A 136 7.73 -10.43 1.13
CA ARG A 136 7.13 -9.78 2.30
C ARG A 136 5.83 -10.46 2.70
N THR A 137 5.59 -10.53 4.01
CA THR A 137 4.36 -11.10 4.59
C THR A 137 3.29 -10.05 4.86
N LEU A 138 3.67 -8.77 4.88
CA LEU A 138 2.80 -7.62 5.09
C LEU A 138 3.11 -6.55 4.03
N PRO A 139 2.09 -5.82 3.54
CA PRO A 139 2.31 -4.62 2.77
C PRO A 139 3.00 -3.58 3.67
N GLY A 140 3.71 -2.63 3.08
CA GLY A 140 4.54 -1.76 3.89
C GLY A 140 5.22 -0.64 3.12
N PHE A 141 6.02 0.10 3.85
CA PHE A 141 6.81 1.23 3.36
C PHE A 141 8.10 1.37 4.17
N VAL A 142 9.01 2.22 3.73
CA VAL A 142 10.19 2.62 4.50
C VAL A 142 10.05 4.07 4.94
N PHE A 143 10.27 4.32 6.22
CA PHE A 143 10.35 5.69 6.74
C PHE A 143 11.76 6.24 6.52
N ALA A 144 11.90 7.15 5.55
CA ALA A 144 13.16 7.82 5.22
C ALA A 144 13.10 9.31 5.60
N PRO A 145 13.49 9.71 6.84
CA PRO A 145 13.40 11.11 7.29
C PRO A 145 14.36 12.06 6.57
N ARG A 146 15.38 11.52 5.88
CA ARG A 146 16.32 12.30 5.06
C ARG A 146 16.15 11.89 3.60
N VAL A 147 15.99 12.88 2.73
CA VAL A 147 15.96 12.64 1.29
C VAL A 147 17.39 12.37 0.81
N ALA A 148 17.61 11.17 0.30
CA ALA A 148 18.93 10.75 -0.18
C ALA A 148 18.91 10.20 -1.61
N ALA A 149 17.77 9.67 -2.05
CA ALA A 149 17.53 9.34 -3.44
C ALA A 149 16.17 9.89 -3.87
N LEU A 150 16.13 10.44 -5.08
CA LEU A 150 14.96 11.06 -5.67
C LEU A 150 14.67 10.43 -7.03
N LEU A 151 13.41 10.02 -7.22
CA LEU A 151 12.89 9.62 -8.52
C LEU A 151 12.21 10.83 -9.15
N HIS A 152 12.57 11.12 -10.40
CA HIS A 152 12.01 12.24 -11.16
C HIS A 152 11.55 11.75 -12.52
N GLY A 153 10.30 12.08 -12.88
CA GLY A 153 9.78 11.79 -14.21
C GLY A 153 8.29 12.07 -14.33
N SER A 154 7.81 12.22 -15.56
CA SER A 154 6.38 12.34 -15.84
C SER A 154 5.69 10.99 -15.61
N CYS A 155 4.60 10.96 -14.83
CA CYS A 155 3.79 9.75 -14.61
C CYS A 155 3.25 9.16 -15.93
N ARG A 156 2.90 10.04 -16.87
CA ARG A 156 2.57 9.76 -18.27
C ARG A 156 2.93 10.94 -19.15
N LYS A 157 3.41 10.66 -20.37
CA LYS A 157 3.24 11.58 -21.50
C LYS A 157 2.08 11.04 -22.33
N PRO A 158 0.88 11.67 -22.30
CA PRO A 158 -0.31 11.18 -23.02
C PRO A 158 -0.10 11.00 -24.53
N HIS A 159 0.91 11.67 -25.10
CA HIS A 159 1.21 11.70 -26.53
C HIS A 159 2.49 10.92 -26.91
N HIS A 160 2.99 10.06 -26.01
CA HIS A 160 4.20 9.28 -26.25
C HIS A 160 3.90 7.79 -26.06
N ASP A 161 4.35 6.94 -27.00
CA ASP A 161 4.22 5.47 -26.97
C ASP A 161 5.12 4.80 -25.91
N GLY A 162 5.23 5.41 -24.73
CA GLY A 162 5.96 4.88 -23.58
C GLY A 162 5.01 4.24 -22.57
N GLY A 163 5.46 3.19 -21.88
CA GLY A 163 4.75 2.61 -20.75
C GLY A 163 4.64 3.57 -19.56
N ASP A 164 3.80 3.22 -18.58
CA ASP A 164 3.56 4.03 -17.38
C ASP A 164 4.82 4.14 -16.51
N GLY A 165 5.22 5.37 -16.16
CA GLY A 165 6.42 5.62 -15.36
C GLY A 165 6.35 4.99 -13.97
N LEU A 166 5.16 4.88 -13.38
CA LEU A 166 4.97 4.28 -12.06
C LEU A 166 5.19 2.78 -12.07
N VAL A 167 4.98 2.10 -13.20
CA VAL A 167 5.31 0.66 -13.34
C VAL A 167 6.81 0.44 -13.23
N ARG A 168 7.64 1.37 -13.76
CA ARG A 168 9.10 1.29 -13.58
C ARG A 168 9.50 1.54 -12.13
N VAL A 169 8.85 2.50 -11.47
CA VAL A 169 9.09 2.78 -10.04
C VAL A 169 8.75 1.56 -9.19
N ASP A 170 7.59 0.95 -9.41
CA ASP A 170 7.16 -0.25 -8.69
C ASP A 170 8.15 -1.41 -8.84
N ARG A 171 8.62 -1.68 -10.07
CA ARG A 171 9.66 -2.69 -10.33
C ARG A 171 10.98 -2.37 -9.62
N LEU A 172 11.40 -1.11 -9.62
CA LEU A 172 12.60 -0.69 -8.91
C LEU A 172 12.47 -0.93 -7.39
N LEU A 173 11.31 -0.62 -6.81
CA LEU A 173 11.05 -0.90 -5.39
C LEU A 173 11.11 -2.40 -5.11
N ALA A 174 10.49 -3.24 -5.95
CA ALA A 174 10.56 -4.69 -5.82
C ALA A 174 12.01 -5.22 -5.87
N GLU A 175 12.83 -4.71 -6.80
CA GLU A 175 14.26 -5.06 -6.92
C GLU A 175 15.07 -4.64 -5.67
N LEU A 176 14.81 -3.44 -5.13
CA LEU A 176 15.47 -2.94 -3.92
C LEU A 176 15.08 -3.75 -2.69
N ILE A 177 13.80 -4.14 -2.57
CA ILE A 177 13.30 -4.99 -1.49
C ILE A 177 13.97 -6.37 -1.55
N ALA A 178 14.02 -7.00 -2.73
CA ALA A 178 14.63 -8.32 -2.91
C ALA A 178 16.13 -8.35 -2.54
N ARG A 179 16.82 -7.20 -2.63
CA ARG A 179 18.23 -7.05 -2.27
C ARG A 179 18.47 -6.68 -0.79
N GLY A 180 17.41 -6.45 -0.01
CA GLY A 180 17.52 -6.00 1.38
C GLY A 180 17.92 -4.53 1.53
N ALA A 181 17.70 -3.69 0.50
CA ALA A 181 18.06 -2.28 0.53
C ALA A 181 17.13 -1.42 1.43
N THR A 182 16.16 -2.03 2.12
CA THR A 182 15.27 -1.34 3.06
C THR A 182 15.98 -0.90 4.32
N ASP A 183 17.05 -1.62 4.70
CA ASP A 183 17.74 -1.47 5.99
C ASP A 183 19.10 -0.78 5.85
N ALA A 184 19.42 -0.32 4.64
CA ALA A 184 20.71 0.26 4.30
C ALA A 184 20.67 1.79 4.34
N GLU A 185 21.78 2.39 4.78
CA GLU A 185 22.05 3.80 4.48
C GLU A 185 22.02 3.99 2.95
N PRO A 186 21.48 5.13 2.46
CA PRO A 186 21.27 5.38 1.04
C PRO A 186 22.60 5.68 0.33
N VAL A 187 23.41 4.64 0.19
CA VAL A 187 24.63 4.63 -0.60
C VAL A 187 24.30 3.94 -1.93
N PRO A 188 24.76 4.48 -3.08
CA PRO A 188 24.64 3.78 -4.35
C PRO A 188 25.23 2.37 -4.24
N GLY A 189 24.46 1.35 -4.62
CA GLY A 189 24.95 -0.02 -4.63
C GLY A 189 26.08 -0.19 -5.66
N PRO A 190 26.90 -1.25 -5.54
CA PRO A 190 28.01 -1.52 -6.48
C PRO A 190 27.56 -1.66 -7.94
N ASP A 191 26.27 -1.91 -8.18
CA ASP A 191 25.68 -2.09 -9.51
C ASP A 191 25.16 -0.78 -10.14
N GLY A 192 25.39 0.37 -9.49
CA GLY A 192 24.95 1.70 -9.97
C GLY A 192 23.46 2.03 -9.75
N LEU A 193 22.70 1.14 -9.11
CA LEU A 193 21.33 1.42 -8.66
C LEU A 193 21.34 2.33 -7.41
N PRO A 194 20.38 3.28 -7.29
CA PRO A 194 20.29 4.15 -6.13
C PRO A 194 19.89 3.35 -4.87
N GLY A 195 20.18 3.90 -3.69
CA GLY A 195 19.56 3.44 -2.44
C GLY A 195 18.04 3.64 -2.45
N TRP A 196 17.37 3.33 -1.33
CA TRP A 196 15.91 3.46 -1.22
C TRP A 196 15.41 4.85 -1.66
N PRO A 197 14.49 4.94 -2.64
CA PRO A 197 13.99 6.22 -3.12
C PRO A 197 13.08 6.86 -2.06
N SER A 198 13.60 7.91 -1.43
CA SER A 198 12.95 8.67 -0.36
C SER A 198 11.99 9.75 -0.84
N ALA A 199 12.00 10.07 -2.14
CA ALA A 199 11.11 11.06 -2.74
C ALA A 199 10.80 10.71 -4.21
N LEU A 200 9.56 10.96 -4.63
CA LEU A 200 9.11 10.91 -6.03
C LEU A 200 8.59 12.30 -6.43
N VAL A 201 9.20 12.89 -7.46
CA VAL A 201 8.75 14.15 -8.07
C VAL A 201 8.19 13.84 -9.46
N LEU A 202 6.89 14.07 -9.62
CA LEU A 202 6.19 13.93 -10.88
C LEU A 202 6.06 15.31 -11.55
N THR A 203 6.40 15.39 -12.84
CA THR A 203 6.29 16.60 -13.68
C THR A 203 5.32 16.42 -14.82
#